data_AF-A0A0Q6XPD1-F1
#
_entry.id   AF-A0A0Q6XPD1-F1
#
_cell.length_a   1.000
_cell.length_b   1.000
_cell.length_c   1.000
_cell.angle_alpha   90.00
_cell.angle_beta   90.00
_cell.angle_gamma   90.00
#
_symmetry.space_group_name_H-M   'P 1'
#
loop_
_entity.id
_entity.type
_entity.pdbx_description
1 polymer ?
#
loop_
_entity_poly.entity_id
_entity_poly.type
_entity_poly.pdbx_seq_one_letter_code
_entity_poly.pdbx_strand_id
1 'polypeptide(L)'
;MGAQVSESDSFVQGNVFYGSTKEDLAQILSAAGIPVVVGPWKLTLFEPIARFHLRYVGNIAPESPFTVDASGYGIPLGTVEDWCTRLASCLDKQAIAYDYGHFDAQQDVIREYTSQNSH
;
A
#
# COMPACT_ATOMS: atom_id res chain seq x y z
N MET A 1 -21.38 -4.72 27.04
CA MET A 1 -20.01 -5.18 26.73
C MET A 1 -19.56 -4.42 25.50
N GLY A 2 -18.85 -3.31 25.69
CA GLY A 2 -18.28 -2.57 24.57
C GLY A 2 -17.09 -3.36 24.04
N ALA A 3 -17.04 -3.60 22.73
CA ALA A 3 -15.82 -4.09 22.11
C ALA A 3 -14.73 -3.07 22.41
N GLN A 4 -13.71 -3.48 23.16
CA GLN A 4 -12.53 -2.68 23.37
C GLN A 4 -11.82 -2.65 22.02
N VAL A 5 -12.08 -1.58 21.25
CA VAL A 5 -11.32 -1.29 20.03
C VAL A 5 -9.89 -1.14 20.51
N SER A 6 -9.03 -2.08 20.16
CA SER A 6 -7.61 -1.97 20.45
C SER A 6 -7.14 -0.72 19.71
N GLU A 7 -6.62 0.28 20.42
CA GLU A 7 -6.15 1.58 19.90
C GLU A 7 -5.01 1.47 18.84
N SER A 8 -4.73 0.26 18.36
CA SER A 8 -3.65 -0.10 17.44
C SER A 8 -4.16 -0.55 16.06
N ASP A 9 -5.47 -0.76 15.90
CA ASP A 9 -6.00 -1.28 14.65
C ASP A 9 -6.09 -0.16 13.61
N SER A 10 -5.44 -0.38 12.47
CA SER A 10 -5.47 0.53 11.33
C SER A 10 -5.53 -0.24 10.03
N PHE A 11 -5.83 0.45 8.93
CA PHE A 11 -5.81 -0.13 7.60
C PHE A 11 -5.36 0.89 6.56
N VAL A 12 -4.90 0.40 5.41
CA VAL A 12 -4.52 1.23 4.28
C VAL A 12 -5.38 0.85 3.09
N GLN A 13 -5.91 1.86 2.41
CA GLN A 13 -6.74 1.67 1.23
C GLN A 13 -6.46 2.75 0.18
N GLY A 14 -6.43 2.36 -1.10
CA GLY A 14 -6.37 3.30 -2.22
C GLY A 14 -5.82 2.66 -3.48
N ASN A 15 -5.13 3.44 -4.31
CA ASN A 15 -4.73 3.07 -5.65
C ASN A 15 -3.30 3.53 -6.00
N VAL A 16 -2.63 2.74 -6.84
CA VAL A 16 -1.37 3.05 -7.52
C VAL A 16 -1.60 2.90 -9.02
N PHE A 17 -1.41 3.97 -9.77
CA PHE A 17 -1.68 4.05 -11.21
C PHE A 17 -0.41 3.69 -11.99
N TYR A 18 -0.16 2.40 -12.16
CA TYR A 18 1.02 1.90 -12.86
C TYR A 18 0.63 1.13 -14.13
N GLY A 19 1.14 1.57 -15.27
CA GLY A 19 0.72 1.12 -16.60
C GLY A 19 1.38 -0.16 -17.14
N SER A 20 2.05 -0.94 -16.28
CA SER A 20 2.79 -2.15 -16.69
C SER A 20 2.43 -3.36 -15.82
N THR A 21 3.29 -4.37 -15.79
CA THR A 21 3.06 -5.64 -15.08
C THR A 21 3.36 -5.55 -13.58
N LYS A 22 2.72 -6.43 -12.78
CA LYS A 22 3.11 -6.63 -11.37
C LYS A 22 4.56 -7.04 -11.20
N GLU A 23 5.11 -7.80 -12.14
CA GLU A 23 6.50 -8.22 -12.13
C GLU A 23 7.43 -7.01 -12.20
N ASP A 24 7.16 -6.05 -13.08
CA ASP A 24 7.94 -4.81 -13.18
C ASP A 24 7.79 -3.95 -11.92
N LEU A 25 6.57 -3.82 -11.41
CA LEU A 25 6.33 -3.08 -10.16
C LEU A 25 7.06 -3.73 -8.98
N ALA A 26 7.09 -5.06 -8.92
CA ALA A 26 7.83 -5.79 -7.89
C ALA A 26 9.34 -5.57 -7.98
N GLN A 27 9.90 -5.50 -9.20
CA GLN A 27 11.31 -5.19 -9.40
C GLN A 27 11.65 -3.77 -8.92
N ILE A 28 10.81 -2.78 -9.25
CA ILE A 28 10.94 -1.40 -8.79
C ILE A 28 10.94 -1.33 -7.26
N LEU A 29 9.94 -1.95 -6.62
CA LEU A 29 9.80 -1.97 -5.17
C LEU A 29 11.00 -2.68 -4.50
N SER A 30 11.43 -3.80 -5.06
CA SER A 30 12.59 -4.56 -4.56
C SER A 30 13.88 -3.76 -4.69
N ALA A 31 14.08 -3.04 -5.79
CA ALA A 31 15.23 -2.15 -5.98
C ALA A 31 15.24 -0.97 -5.00
N ALA A 32 14.08 -0.55 -4.53
CA ALA A 32 13.93 0.43 -3.44
C ALA A 32 14.09 -0.18 -2.03
N GLY A 33 14.43 -1.47 -1.94
CA GLY A 33 14.62 -2.18 -0.68
C GLY A 33 13.32 -2.55 0.03
N ILE A 34 12.20 -2.63 -0.70
CA ILE A 34 10.92 -3.13 -0.18
C ILE A 34 10.78 -4.60 -0.59
N PRO A 35 10.84 -5.55 0.36
CA PRO A 35 10.74 -6.98 0.03
C PRO A 35 9.35 -7.31 -0.52
N VAL A 36 9.29 -7.86 -1.73
CA VAL A 36 8.04 -8.19 -2.43
C VAL A 36 8.03 -9.65 -2.88
N VAL A 37 6.90 -10.33 -2.71
CA VAL A 37 6.58 -11.59 -3.38
C VAL A 37 5.47 -11.36 -4.39
N VAL A 38 5.72 -11.80 -5.62
CA VAL A 38 4.74 -11.79 -6.71
C VAL A 38 3.82 -13.01 -6.56
N GLY A 39 2.56 -12.76 -6.24
CA GLY A 39 1.50 -13.77 -6.29
C GLY A 39 0.72 -13.70 -7.61
N PRO A 40 -0.18 -14.67 -7.86
CA PRO A 40 -0.98 -14.71 -9.09
C PRO A 40 -1.81 -13.43 -9.33
N TRP A 41 -2.30 -12.81 -8.25
CA TRP A 41 -3.24 -11.68 -8.30
C TRP A 41 -2.85 -10.49 -7.41
N LYS A 42 -1.67 -10.54 -6.78
CA LYS A 42 -1.24 -9.53 -5.81
C LYS A 42 0.28 -9.50 -5.66
N LEU A 43 0.80 -8.36 -5.26
CA LEU A 43 2.11 -8.24 -4.64
C LEU A 43 1.92 -8.25 -3.13
N THR A 44 2.70 -9.09 -2.44
CA THR A 44 2.76 -9.07 -0.97
C THR A 44 4.07 -8.40 -0.58
N LEU A 45 3.98 -7.26 0.10
CA LEU A 45 5.14 -6.60 0.68
C LEU A 45 5.33 -7.09 2.11
N PHE A 46 6.56 -7.41 2.47
CA PHE A 46 6.89 -7.94 3.79
C PHE A 46 7.66 -6.90 4.60
N GLU A 47 7.21 -6.70 5.83
CA GLU A 47 7.97 -6.07 6.88
C GLU A 47 8.21 -7.11 7.99
N PRO A 48 9.24 -6.94 8.85
CA PRO A 48 9.56 -7.89 9.91
C PRO A 48 8.38 -8.29 10.81
N ILE A 49 7.41 -7.39 10.97
CA ILE A 49 6.24 -7.57 11.84
C ILE A 49 4.90 -7.51 11.10
N ALA A 50 4.89 -7.42 9.76
CA ALA A 50 3.66 -7.15 9.02
C ALA A 50 3.67 -7.66 7.57
N ARG A 51 2.48 -7.91 7.03
CA ARG A 51 2.26 -8.20 5.61
C ARG A 51 1.33 -7.14 5.04
N PHE A 52 1.78 -6.48 3.99
CA PHE A 52 1.03 -5.48 3.26
C PHE A 52 0.70 -6.03 1.87
N HIS A 53 -0.47 -5.71 1.31
CA HIS A 53 -0.83 -6.18 -0.03
C HIS A 53 -1.05 -5.00 -0.99
N LEU A 54 -0.44 -5.10 -2.17
CA LEU A 54 -0.95 -4.42 -3.36
C LEU A 54 -1.71 -5.46 -4.16
N ARG A 55 -3.04 -5.35 -4.22
CA ARG A 55 -3.92 -6.27 -4.93
C ARG A 55 -4.21 -5.72 -6.32
N TYR A 56 -4.27 -6.59 -7.33
CA TYR A 56 -4.95 -6.22 -8.57
C TYR A 56 -6.45 -6.12 -8.29
N VAL A 57 -7.05 -4.96 -8.53
CA VAL A 57 -8.50 -4.87 -8.71
C VAL A 57 -8.75 -4.87 -10.21
N GLY A 58 -9.22 -6.01 -10.72
CA GLY A 58 -9.66 -6.18 -12.10
C GLY A 58 -8.58 -6.62 -13.07
N ASN A 59 -8.86 -7.73 -13.75
CA ASN A 59 -8.31 -8.25 -15.02
C ASN A 59 -7.05 -7.62 -15.63
N ILE A 60 -6.07 -8.49 -15.97
CA ILE A 60 -5.19 -8.62 -17.17
C ILE A 60 -4.96 -7.43 -18.14
N ALA A 61 -5.32 -6.20 -17.80
CA ALA A 61 -5.28 -5.04 -18.65
C ALA A 61 -4.35 -4.00 -17.99
N PRO A 62 -3.29 -3.54 -18.69
CA PRO A 62 -2.29 -2.60 -18.16
C PRO A 62 -2.86 -1.20 -17.84
N GLU A 63 -4.16 -0.98 -18.05
CA GLU A 63 -4.83 0.31 -17.92
C GLU A 63 -5.64 0.49 -16.62
N SER A 64 -5.69 -0.51 -15.72
CA SER A 64 -6.38 -0.40 -14.42
C SER A 64 -5.40 -0.22 -13.24
N PRO A 65 -5.72 0.62 -12.25
CA PRO A 65 -4.83 0.85 -11.10
C PRO A 65 -4.69 -0.37 -10.20
N PHE A 66 -3.54 -0.48 -9.54
CA PHE A 66 -3.30 -1.43 -8.45
C PHE A 66 -3.97 -0.92 -7.19
N THR A 67 -4.75 -1.74 -6.50
CA THR A 67 -5.35 -1.35 -5.21
C THR A 67 -4.39 -1.63 -4.07
N VAL A 68 -4.17 -0.62 -3.25
CA VAL A 68 -3.45 -0.75 -1.97
C VAL A 68 -4.45 -1.26 -0.93
N ASP A 69 -4.13 -2.38 -0.28
CA ASP A 69 -4.93 -2.97 0.79
C ASP A 69 -4.00 -3.55 1.87
N ALA A 70 -4.03 -2.95 3.05
CA ALA A 70 -3.30 -3.48 4.19
C ALA A 70 -4.15 -3.46 5.45
N SER A 71 -4.02 -4.53 6.25
CA SER A 71 -4.56 -4.57 7.60
C SER A 71 -3.40 -4.39 8.58
N GLY A 72 -3.45 -3.31 9.34
CA GLY A 72 -2.53 -2.97 10.43
C GLY A 72 -2.88 -3.66 11.76
N TYR A 73 -3.74 -4.68 11.76
CA TYR A 73 -4.16 -5.36 13.00
C TYR A 73 -2.95 -5.91 13.77
N GLY A 74 -2.79 -5.44 15.01
CA GLY A 74 -1.64 -5.80 15.86
C GLY A 74 -0.30 -5.20 15.44
N ILE A 75 -0.28 -4.21 14.54
CA ILE A 75 0.92 -3.51 14.07
C ILE A 75 0.89 -2.07 14.60
N PRO A 76 2.00 -1.53 15.14
CA PRO A 76 2.05 -0.14 15.56
C PRO A 76 1.73 0.83 14.42
N LEU A 77 0.93 1.85 14.68
CA LEU A 77 0.55 2.87 13.69
C LEU A 77 1.76 3.45 12.96
N GLY A 78 2.81 3.83 13.70
CA GLY A 78 4.04 4.36 13.13
C GLY A 78 4.74 3.40 12.15
N THR A 79 4.63 2.08 12.34
CA THR A 79 5.17 1.10 11.37
C THR A 79 4.36 1.08 10.08
N VAL A 80 3.03 1.22 10.17
CA VAL A 80 2.16 1.33 9.00
C VAL A 80 2.42 2.63 8.25
N GLU A 81 2.62 3.75 8.97
CA GLU A 81 2.98 5.04 8.39
C GLU A 81 4.37 5.02 7.72
N ASP A 82 5.37 4.41 8.35
CA ASP A 82 6.71 4.25 7.78
C ASP A 82 6.65 3.45 6.48
N TRP A 83 5.87 2.37 6.45
CA TRP A 83 5.65 1.58 5.24
C TRP A 83 4.96 2.42 4.14
N CYS A 84 3.88 3.12 4.49
CA CYS A 84 3.17 4.01 3.57
C CYS A 84 4.09 5.09 3.00
N THR A 85 4.94 5.68 3.83
CA THR A 85 5.90 6.72 3.44
C THR A 85 6.99 6.18 2.50
N ARG A 86 7.50 4.97 2.78
CA ARG A 86 8.47 4.29 1.90
C ARG A 86 7.87 3.94 0.55
N LEU A 87 6.62 3.47 0.53
CA LEU A 87 5.88 3.19 -0.70
C LEU A 87 5.73 4.48 -1.53
N ALA A 88 5.18 5.55 -0.94
CA ALA A 88 5.01 6.85 -1.59
C ALA A 88 6.33 7.36 -2.17
N SER A 89 7.41 7.35 -1.36
CA SER A 89 8.74 7.78 -1.82
C SER A 89 9.30 6.94 -2.97
N CYS A 90 9.04 5.63 -2.98
CA CYS A 90 9.44 4.77 -4.09
C CYS A 90 8.68 5.12 -5.36
N LEU A 91 7.37 5.33 -5.26
CA LEU A 91 6.51 5.68 -6.39
C LEU A 91 6.85 7.07 -6.96
N ASP A 92 7.08 8.06 -6.09
CA ASP A 92 7.51 9.40 -6.49
C ASP A 92 8.81 9.38 -7.29
N LYS A 93 9.81 8.61 -6.84
CA LYS A 93 11.10 8.47 -7.55
C LYS A 93 10.97 7.90 -8.96
N GLN A 94 9.91 7.14 -9.21
CA GLN A 94 9.63 6.51 -10.49
C GLN A 94 8.56 7.25 -11.29
N ALA A 95 8.11 8.42 -10.81
CA ALA A 95 7.01 9.20 -11.37
C ALA A 95 5.72 8.36 -11.57
N ILE A 96 5.46 7.43 -10.67
CA ILE A 96 4.24 6.60 -10.67
C ILE A 96 3.19 7.34 -9.85
N ALA A 97 2.02 7.61 -10.42
CA ALA A 97 0.93 8.26 -9.71
C ALA A 97 0.28 7.33 -8.68
N TYR A 98 -0.19 7.88 -7.57
CA TYR A 98 -0.87 7.12 -6.51
C TYR A 98 -1.78 8.03 -5.68
N ASP A 99 -2.78 7.40 -5.07
CA ASP A 99 -3.75 8.00 -4.17
C ASP A 99 -4.23 6.95 -3.17
N TYR A 100 -3.71 6.98 -1.94
CA TYR A 100 -4.13 6.08 -0.87
C TYR A 100 -4.07 6.73 0.51
N GLY A 101 -4.89 6.22 1.42
CA GLY A 101 -4.98 6.70 2.80
C GLY A 101 -4.63 5.60 3.80
N HIS A 102 -4.07 6.02 4.93
CA HIS A 102 -3.96 5.25 6.16
C HIS A 102 -5.05 5.71 7.11
N PHE A 103 -5.83 4.76 7.62
CA PHE A 103 -7.02 4.99 8.42
C PHE A 103 -6.93 4.24 9.74
N ASP A 104 -7.54 4.77 10.79
CA ASP A 104 -7.72 4.03 12.04
C ASP A 104 -8.90 3.04 11.96
N ALA A 105 -9.18 2.32 13.05
CA ALA A 105 -10.27 1.35 13.11
C ALA A 105 -11.66 1.96 12.90
N GLN A 106 -11.81 3.27 13.11
CA GLN A 106 -13.05 4.04 12.96
C GLN A 106 -13.23 4.58 11.54
N GLN A 107 -12.26 4.32 10.65
CA GLN A 107 -12.18 4.87 9.29
C GLN A 107 -11.87 6.37 9.26
N ASP A 108 -11.39 6.94 10.37
CA ASP A 108 -10.87 8.29 10.36
C ASP A 108 -9.50 8.29 9.68
N VAL A 109 -9.26 9.29 8.84
CA VAL A 109 -8.01 9.43 8.10
C VAL A 109 -6.90 9.81 9.07
N ILE A 110 -5.92 8.91 9.23
CA ILE A 110 -4.66 9.22 9.91
C ILE A 110 -3.80 10.08 8.97
N ARG A 111 -3.66 9.64 7.71
CA ARG A 111 -2.86 10.35 6.71
C ARG A 111 -3.21 9.95 5.28
N GLU A 112 -3.18 10.93 4.37
CA GLU A 112 -3.30 10.72 2.92
C GLU A 112 -1.93 10.76 2.24
N TYR A 113 -1.80 9.97 1.19
CA TYR A 113 -0.63 9.86 0.34
C TYR A 113 -1.08 10.02 -1.11
N THR A 114 -0.76 11.17 -1.69
CA THR A 114 -1.13 11.53 -3.07
C THR A 114 0.10 12.00 -3.83
N SER A 115 0.32 11.48 -5.03
CA SER A 115 1.40 11.97 -5.90
C SER A 115 1.16 13.42 -6.32
N GLN A 116 2.20 14.26 -6.35
CA GLN A 116 2.07 15.67 -6.80
C GLN A 116 1.83 15.82 -8.32
N ASN A 117 1.94 14.73 -9.09
CA ASN A 117 1.74 14.70 -10.54
C ASN A 117 0.32 14.29 -10.95
N SER A 118 -0.68 14.42 -10.08
CA SER A 118 -2.09 14.19 -10.40
C SER A 118 -2.65 15.32 -11.28
N HIS A 119 -2.22 15.43 -12.53
CA HIS A 119 -2.79 16.33 -13.56
C HIS A 119 -2.67 15.73 -14.96
#